data_AF-A0A836P161-F1
#
_entry.id   AF-A0A836P161-F1
#
_cell.length_a   1.000
_cell.length_b   1.000
_cell.length_c   1.000
_cell.angle_alpha   90.00
_cell.angle_beta   90.00
_cell.angle_gamma   90.00
#
_symmetry.space_group_name_H-M   'P 1'
#
loop_
_entity.id
_entity.type
_entity.pdbx_description
1 polymer ?
#
loop_
_entity_poly.entity_id
_entity_poly.type
_entity_poly.pdbx_seq_one_letter_code
_entity_poly.pdbx_strand_id
1 'polypeptide(L)'
;MQETNNAYLQADSVAVAPRVSGYVTKVLVSDNQIVETGQPLLQIDDRTYQATLQQAEAAIAARQADIVAATANVSAQESALLQARTQVTAAAASLKFARAEVKRFAPLAASGADTHEHQESLQHDLARARAQYDAAQAQAKAGESQIQASRAQLEQAQAGVKQAPADAMT
;
A
#
# COMPACT_ATOMS: atom_id res chain seq x y z
N MET A 1 24.38 -49.71 -71.50
CA MET A 1 23.10 -49.54 -70.78
C MET A 1 23.41 -48.75 -69.52
N GLN A 2 22.83 -47.57 -69.38
CA GLN A 2 22.91 -46.80 -68.14
C GLN A 2 21.57 -46.08 -68.01
N GLU A 3 20.71 -46.58 -67.12
CA GLU A 3 19.51 -45.87 -66.71
C GLU A 3 19.83 -45.17 -65.39
N THR A 4 19.94 -43.85 -65.44
CA THR A 4 19.92 -42.99 -64.26
C THR A 4 18.46 -42.69 -63.94
N ASN A 5 17.94 -43.36 -62.91
CA ASN A 5 16.61 -43.11 -62.38
C ASN A 5 16.70 -41.95 -61.39
N ASN A 6 16.44 -40.73 -61.86
CA ASN A 6 16.44 -39.54 -61.03
C ASN A 6 15.05 -39.34 -60.44
N ALA A 7 14.87 -39.69 -59.17
CA ALA A 7 13.66 -39.37 -58.41
C ALA A 7 13.90 -38.08 -57.60
N TYR A 8 13.00 -37.10 -57.73
CA TYR A 8 12.99 -35.89 -56.90
C TYR A 8 11.95 -36.06 -55.80
N LEU A 9 12.39 -35.95 -54.54
CA LEU A 9 11.51 -35.86 -53.39
C LEU A 9 11.21 -34.38 -53.13
N GLN A 10 9.95 -33.99 -53.26
CA GLN A 10 9.49 -32.65 -52.88
C GLN A 10 8.91 -32.72 -51.47
N ALA A 11 9.56 -32.06 -50.51
CA ALA A 11 9.14 -32.00 -49.12
C ALA A 11 8.91 -30.54 -48.73
N ASP A 12 7.74 -30.24 -48.19
CA ASP A 12 7.48 -28.95 -47.55
C ASP A 12 8.24 -28.89 -46.22
N SER A 13 9.11 -27.90 -46.06
CA SER A 13 9.90 -27.71 -44.85
C SER A 13 9.37 -26.53 -44.03
N VAL A 14 9.30 -26.70 -42.71
CA VAL A 14 8.91 -25.64 -41.76
C VAL A 14 10.09 -25.37 -40.83
N ALA A 15 10.50 -24.11 -40.72
CA ALA A 15 11.53 -23.71 -39.79
C ALA A 15 10.98 -23.66 -38.36
N VAL A 16 11.64 -24.35 -37.43
CA VAL A 16 11.34 -24.28 -36.00
C VAL A 16 12.34 -23.36 -35.32
N ALA A 17 11.85 -22.32 -34.64
CA ALA A 17 12.68 -21.35 -33.92
C ALA A 17 12.21 -21.21 -32.47
N PRO A 18 13.14 -21.10 -31.50
CA PRO A 18 12.77 -20.86 -30.11
C PRO A 18 12.25 -19.43 -29.93
N ARG A 19 11.27 -19.25 -29.03
CA ARG A 19 10.72 -17.94 -28.65
C ARG A 19 11.65 -17.11 -27.77
N VAL A 20 12.73 -17.71 -27.29
CA VAL A 20 13.68 -17.14 -26.34
C VAL A 20 15.10 -17.40 -26.84
N SER A 21 16.01 -16.44 -26.63
CA SER A 21 17.42 -16.57 -27.01
C SER A 21 18.21 -17.32 -25.94
N GLY A 22 19.06 -18.28 -26.30
CA GLY A 22 19.92 -18.92 -25.31
C GLY A 22 20.81 -20.00 -25.90
N TYR A 23 21.75 -20.46 -25.09
CA TYR A 23 22.63 -21.55 -25.47
C TYR A 23 21.88 -22.87 -25.44
N VAL A 24 22.00 -23.66 -26.50
CA VAL A 24 21.45 -25.02 -26.55
C VAL A 24 22.33 -25.93 -25.69
N THR A 25 21.74 -26.58 -24.69
CA THR A 25 22.44 -27.53 -23.81
C THR A 25 22.33 -28.97 -24.30
N LYS A 26 21.23 -29.30 -24.99
CA LYS A 26 21.01 -30.62 -25.60
C LYS A 26 20.20 -30.52 -26.89
N VAL A 27 20.56 -31.34 -27.87
CA VAL A 27 19.70 -31.68 -29.01
C VAL A 27 19.14 -33.06 -28.74
N LEU A 28 17.81 -33.21 -28.75
CA LEU A 28 17.11 -34.41 -28.30
C LEU A 28 16.62 -35.29 -29.46
N VAL A 29 16.92 -34.89 -30.69
CA VAL A 29 16.51 -35.57 -31.92
C VAL A 29 17.71 -35.88 -32.80
N SER A 30 17.56 -36.93 -33.60
CA SER A 30 18.53 -37.39 -34.58
C SER A 30 18.13 -36.94 -35.98
N ASP A 31 19.06 -37.00 -36.92
CA ASP A 31 18.76 -36.71 -38.32
C ASP A 31 17.68 -37.67 -38.88
N ASN A 32 16.75 -37.13 -39.66
CA ASN A 32 15.58 -37.83 -40.24
C ASN A 32 14.66 -38.55 -39.23
N GLN A 33 14.74 -38.21 -37.94
CA GLN A 33 13.86 -38.80 -36.93
C GLN A 33 12.42 -38.31 -37.10
N ILE A 34 11.46 -39.25 -37.14
CA ILE A 34 10.04 -38.94 -37.06
C ILE A 34 9.74 -38.45 -35.64
N VAL A 35 9.11 -37.28 -35.53
CA VAL A 35 8.73 -36.66 -34.27
C VAL A 35 7.24 -36.37 -34.21
N GLU A 36 6.67 -36.40 -33.02
CA GLU A 36 5.26 -36.11 -32.78
C GLU A 36 5.06 -34.70 -32.19
N THR A 37 3.84 -34.16 -32.33
CA THR A 37 3.49 -32.86 -31.75
C THR A 37 3.69 -32.87 -30.23
N GLY A 38 4.45 -31.89 -29.73
CA GLY A 38 4.79 -31.77 -28.31
C GLY A 38 6.06 -32.52 -27.89
N GLN A 39 6.69 -33.27 -28.80
CA GLN A 39 7.98 -33.90 -28.52
C GLN A 39 9.09 -32.84 -28.39
N PRO A 40 9.84 -32.82 -27.28
CA PRO A 40 10.98 -31.91 -27.12
C PRO A 40 12.07 -32.20 -28.17
N LEU A 41 12.48 -31.15 -28.90
CA LEU A 41 13.51 -31.27 -29.95
C LEU A 41 14.89 -30.83 -29.46
N LEU A 42 14.94 -29.83 -28.59
CA LEU A 42 16.16 -29.29 -28.00
C LEU A 42 15.88 -28.74 -26.60
N GLN A 43 16.94 -28.55 -25.83
CA GLN A 43 16.91 -27.93 -24.51
C GLN A 43 17.80 -26.69 -24.53
N ILE A 44 17.27 -25.57 -24.04
CA ILE A 44 18.01 -24.30 -23.86
C ILE A 44 18.45 -24.19 -22.40
N ASP A 45 19.60 -23.58 -22.15
CA ASP A 45 20.07 -23.24 -20.80
C ASP A 45 19.09 -22.27 -20.12
N ASP A 46 18.49 -22.73 -19.02
CA ASP A 46 17.46 -21.99 -18.28
C ASP A 46 18.04 -21.20 -17.10
N ARG A 47 19.33 -21.33 -16.78
CA ARG A 47 19.91 -20.72 -15.56
C ARG A 47 19.72 -19.22 -15.48
N THR A 48 19.93 -18.51 -16.60
CA THR A 48 19.70 -17.06 -16.68
C THR A 48 18.23 -16.72 -16.49
N TYR A 49 17.32 -17.52 -17.06
CA TYR A 49 15.87 -17.33 -16.92
C TYR A 49 15.40 -17.60 -15.48
N GLN A 50 15.94 -18.64 -14.83
CA GLN A 50 15.66 -18.91 -13.42
C GLN A 50 16.17 -17.79 -12.51
N ALA A 51 17.36 -17.24 -12.78
CA ALA A 51 17.88 -16.10 -12.01
C ALA A 51 17.00 -14.85 -12.17
N THR A 52 16.58 -14.53 -13.40
CA THR A 52 15.64 -13.41 -13.65
C THR A 52 14.30 -13.63 -12.96
N LEU A 53 13.77 -14.86 -12.98
CA LEU A 53 12.55 -15.21 -12.26
C LEU A 53 12.70 -14.99 -10.74
N GLN A 54 13.78 -15.51 -10.14
CA GLN A 54 14.05 -15.32 -8.71
C GLN A 54 14.20 -13.83 -8.35
N GLN A 55 14.83 -13.03 -9.21
CA GLN A 55 14.93 -11.58 -9.01
C GLN A 55 13.56 -10.90 -9.04
N ALA A 56 12.68 -11.28 -9.98
CA ALA A 56 11.32 -10.76 -10.07
C ALA A 56 10.47 -11.17 -8.86
N GLU A 57 10.56 -12.42 -8.42
CA GLU A 57 9.89 -12.93 -7.21
C GLU A 57 10.35 -12.15 -5.96
N ALA A 58 11.65 -11.91 -5.82
CA ALA A 58 12.21 -11.11 -4.73
C ALA A 58 11.70 -9.66 -4.76
N ALA A 59 11.59 -9.05 -5.95
CA ALA A 59 11.03 -7.72 -6.10
C ALA A 59 9.55 -7.67 -5.69
N ILE A 60 8.74 -8.65 -6.09
CA ILE A 60 7.34 -8.77 -5.67
C ILE A 60 7.25 -8.92 -4.15
N ALA A 61 8.08 -9.78 -3.54
CA ALA A 61 8.10 -9.98 -2.09
C ALA A 61 8.44 -8.69 -1.34
N ALA A 62 9.40 -7.90 -1.83
CA ALA A 62 9.74 -6.59 -1.26
C ALA A 62 8.55 -5.62 -1.33
N ARG A 63 7.87 -5.52 -2.48
CA ARG A 63 6.68 -4.67 -2.64
C ARG A 63 5.52 -5.11 -1.75
N GLN A 64 5.36 -6.42 -1.54
CA GLN A 64 4.36 -6.94 -0.61
C GLN A 64 4.68 -6.56 0.83
N ALA A 65 5.97 -6.52 1.21
CA ALA A 65 6.40 -6.02 2.51
C ALA A 65 6.11 -4.53 2.68
N ASP A 66 6.28 -3.72 1.63
CA ASP A 66 5.90 -2.29 1.63
C ASP A 66 4.41 -2.09 1.94
N ILE A 67 3.52 -2.94 1.37
CA ILE A 67 2.08 -2.91 1.68
C ILE A 67 1.83 -3.21 3.16
N VAL A 68 2.51 -4.22 3.73
CA VAL A 68 2.35 -4.57 5.15
C VAL A 68 2.79 -3.40 6.03
N ALA A 69 3.92 -2.77 5.73
CA ALA A 69 4.41 -1.59 6.45
C ALA A 69 3.44 -0.40 6.34
N ALA A 70 2.93 -0.11 5.13
CA ALA A 70 1.96 0.96 4.92
C ALA A 70 0.63 0.70 5.66
N THR A 71 0.17 -0.55 5.67
CA THR A 71 -1.03 -0.97 6.42
C THR A 71 -0.84 -0.79 7.92
N ALA A 72 0.31 -1.18 8.46
CA ALA A 72 0.65 -0.97 9.86
C ALA A 72 0.68 0.53 10.21
N ASN A 73 1.22 1.37 9.33
CA ASN A 73 1.21 2.82 9.51
C ASN A 73 -0.21 3.38 9.55
N VAL A 74 -1.12 2.97 8.66
CA VAL A 74 -2.54 3.37 8.69
C VAL A 74 -3.17 3.02 10.05
N SER A 75 -2.97 1.79 10.53
CA SER A 75 -3.49 1.33 11.83
C SER A 75 -2.95 2.15 13.01
N ALA A 76 -1.66 2.51 12.97
CA ALA A 76 -1.05 3.38 13.97
C ALA A 76 -1.69 4.79 13.97
N GLN A 77 -1.93 5.36 12.78
CA GLN A 77 -2.61 6.67 12.67
C GLN A 77 -4.07 6.62 13.13
N GLU A 78 -4.79 5.51 12.88
CA GLU A 78 -6.14 5.29 13.38
C GLU A 78 -6.18 5.24 14.91
N SER A 79 -5.19 4.60 15.53
CA SER A 79 -5.03 4.56 16.99
C SER A 79 -4.72 5.95 17.56
N ALA A 80 -3.85 6.72 16.90
CA ALA A 80 -3.55 8.10 17.28
C ALA A 80 -4.78 9.02 17.16
N LEU A 81 -5.58 8.86 16.10
CA LEU A 81 -6.85 9.58 15.95
C LEU A 81 -7.84 9.21 17.05
N LEU A 82 -7.94 7.93 17.42
CA LEU A 82 -8.78 7.52 18.54
C LEU A 82 -8.37 8.24 19.82
N GLN A 83 -7.07 8.30 20.13
CA GLN A 83 -6.55 9.05 21.27
C GLN A 83 -6.84 10.56 21.17
N ALA A 84 -6.76 11.17 19.99
CA ALA A 84 -7.13 12.58 19.81
C ALA A 84 -8.63 12.79 20.05
N ARG A 85 -9.49 11.87 19.60
CA ARG A 85 -10.94 11.92 19.87
C ARG A 85 -11.27 11.76 21.35
N THR A 86 -10.55 10.93 22.09
CA THR A 86 -10.76 10.83 23.55
C THR A 86 -10.38 12.12 24.27
N GLN A 87 -9.33 12.81 23.82
CA GLN A 87 -8.97 14.14 24.31
C GLN A 87 -10.05 15.18 24.01
N VAL A 88 -10.67 15.15 22.83
CA VAL A 88 -11.84 16.00 22.52
C VAL A 88 -12.97 15.75 23.51
N THR A 89 -13.28 14.49 23.81
CA THR A 89 -14.33 14.13 24.77
C THR A 89 -14.02 14.66 26.17
N ALA A 90 -12.77 14.50 26.64
CA ALA A 90 -12.33 15.04 27.93
C ALA A 90 -12.44 16.58 27.97
N ALA A 91 -11.92 17.27 26.96
CA ALA A 91 -11.99 18.73 26.87
C ALA A 91 -13.44 19.24 26.75
N ALA A 92 -14.32 18.49 26.08
CA ALA A 92 -15.74 18.81 26.00
C ALA A 92 -16.41 18.76 27.37
N ALA A 93 -16.06 17.76 28.19
CA ALA A 93 -16.56 17.64 29.56
C ALA A 93 -16.09 18.82 30.42
N SER A 94 -14.81 19.20 30.35
CA SER A 94 -14.27 20.36 31.05
C SER A 94 -14.93 21.68 30.61
N LEU A 95 -15.13 21.87 29.30
CA LEU A 95 -15.84 23.03 28.76
C LEU A 95 -17.30 23.08 29.24
N LYS A 96 -17.99 21.94 29.26
CA LYS A 96 -19.36 21.85 29.79
C LYS A 96 -19.41 22.23 31.27
N PHE A 97 -18.46 21.76 32.07
CA PHE A 97 -18.34 22.09 33.48
C PHE A 97 -18.10 23.59 33.70
N ALA A 98 -17.11 24.19 33.03
CA ALA A 98 -16.82 25.62 33.17
C ALA A 98 -18.00 26.50 32.75
N ARG A 99 -18.73 26.12 31.69
CA ARG A 99 -19.98 26.81 31.29
C ARG A 99 -21.07 26.72 32.36
N ALA A 100 -21.20 25.56 32.99
CA ALA A 100 -22.18 25.37 34.05
C ALA A 100 -21.85 26.21 35.29
N GLU A 101 -20.57 26.34 35.65
CA GLU A 101 -20.12 27.19 36.75
C GLU A 101 -20.43 28.67 36.50
N VAL A 102 -20.04 29.21 35.35
CA VAL A 102 -20.37 30.60 34.98
C VAL A 102 -21.87 30.84 35.04
N LYS A 103 -22.68 29.89 34.54
CA LYS A 103 -24.15 30.00 34.60
C LYS A 103 -24.70 29.93 36.03
N ARG A 104 -24.09 29.10 36.90
CA ARG A 104 -24.51 28.91 38.29
C ARG A 104 -24.27 30.17 39.11
N PHE A 105 -23.14 30.84 38.92
CA PHE A 105 -22.74 32.01 39.72
C PHE A 105 -23.16 33.36 39.13
N ALA A 106 -23.53 33.42 37.85
CA ALA A 106 -24.09 34.63 37.24
C ALA A 106 -25.19 35.35 38.07
N PRO A 107 -26.20 34.66 38.64
CA PRO A 107 -27.20 35.32 39.48
C PRO A 107 -26.63 35.82 40.83
N LEU A 108 -25.64 35.13 41.41
CA LEU A 108 -25.03 35.52 42.69
C LEU A 108 -24.17 36.78 42.54
N ALA A 109 -23.44 36.89 41.43
CA ALA A 109 -22.70 38.10 41.06
C ALA A 109 -23.66 39.28 40.85
N ALA A 110 -24.80 39.06 40.18
CA ALA A 110 -25.82 40.09 39.97
C ALA A 110 -26.47 40.60 41.28
N SER A 111 -26.60 39.73 42.29
CA SER A 111 -27.09 40.12 43.61
C SER A 111 -26.02 40.69 44.55
N GLY A 112 -24.76 40.81 44.10
CA GLY A 112 -23.63 41.27 44.92
C GLY A 112 -23.16 40.28 45.98
N ALA A 113 -23.62 39.02 45.88
CA ALA A 113 -23.29 37.94 46.83
C ALA A 113 -22.03 37.16 46.40
N ASP A 114 -21.43 37.51 45.27
CA ASP A 114 -20.19 36.95 44.74
C ASP A 114 -19.17 38.07 44.48
N THR A 115 -17.88 37.74 44.47
CA THR A 115 -16.82 38.73 44.26
C THR A 115 -16.48 38.91 42.78
N HIS A 116 -16.02 40.11 42.41
CA HIS A 116 -15.58 40.39 41.04
C HIS A 116 -14.41 39.49 40.63
N GLU A 117 -13.48 39.24 41.55
CA GLU A 117 -12.31 38.38 41.32
C GLU A 117 -12.72 36.93 41.03
N HIS A 118 -13.73 36.41 41.73
CA HIS A 118 -14.23 35.06 41.50
C HIS A 118 -14.93 34.97 40.14
N GLN A 119 -15.74 35.97 39.77
CA GLN A 119 -16.37 36.04 38.45
C GLN A 119 -15.34 36.06 37.32
N GLU A 120 -14.28 36.87 37.44
CA GLU A 120 -13.18 36.91 36.47
C GLU A 120 -12.48 35.55 36.37
N SER A 121 -12.20 34.90 37.49
CA SER A 121 -11.61 33.55 37.51
C SER A 121 -12.46 32.54 36.75
N LEU A 122 -13.79 32.53 36.94
CA LEU A 122 -14.69 31.63 36.23
C LEU A 122 -14.73 31.90 34.71
N GLN A 123 -14.67 33.18 34.31
CA GLN A 123 -14.57 33.54 32.90
C GLN A 123 -13.23 33.11 32.28
N HIS A 124 -12.13 33.28 32.99
CA HIS A 124 -10.82 32.79 32.57
C HIS A 124 -10.80 31.26 32.42
N ASP A 125 -11.41 30.54 33.37
CA ASP A 125 -11.54 29.08 33.31
C ASP A 125 -12.37 28.61 32.12
N LEU A 126 -13.48 29.30 31.83
CA LEU A 126 -14.28 29.05 30.64
C LEU A 126 -13.49 29.29 29.35
N ALA A 127 -12.79 30.41 29.25
CA ALA A 127 -11.98 30.74 28.09
C ALA A 127 -10.87 29.69 27.86
N ARG A 128 -10.20 29.26 28.94
CA ARG A 128 -9.18 28.21 28.91
C ARG A 128 -9.77 26.87 28.47
N ALA A 129 -10.88 26.43 29.07
CA ALA A 129 -11.53 25.17 28.70
C ALA A 129 -12.03 25.18 27.25
N ARG A 130 -12.47 26.35 26.75
CA ARG A 130 -12.86 26.51 25.35
C ARG A 130 -11.67 26.38 24.41
N ALA A 131 -10.57 27.06 24.70
CA ALA A 131 -9.35 26.97 23.90
C ALA A 131 -8.80 25.53 23.86
N GLN A 132 -8.82 24.82 24.99
CA GLN A 132 -8.42 23.41 25.06
C GLN A 132 -9.31 22.50 24.20
N TYR A 133 -10.62 22.71 24.23
CA TYR A 133 -11.56 21.97 23.38
C TYR A 133 -11.32 22.22 21.89
N ASP A 134 -11.15 23.49 21.50
CA ASP A 134 -10.92 23.86 20.11
C ASP A 134 -9.57 23.31 19.60
N ALA A 135 -8.52 23.33 20.45
CA ALA A 135 -7.22 22.72 20.14
C ALA A 135 -7.32 21.19 19.98
N ALA A 136 -8.01 20.49 20.88
CA ALA A 136 -8.22 19.05 20.78
C ALA A 136 -8.99 18.68 19.51
N GLN A 137 -10.00 19.48 19.13
CA GLN A 137 -10.73 19.29 17.88
C GLN A 137 -9.83 19.44 16.65
N ALA A 138 -9.00 20.48 16.64
CA ALA A 138 -8.03 20.70 15.56
C ALA A 138 -7.04 19.54 15.43
N GLN A 139 -6.58 18.99 16.56
CA GLN A 139 -5.69 17.82 16.58
C GLN A 139 -6.38 16.56 16.04
N ALA A 140 -7.64 16.32 16.38
CA ALA A 140 -8.41 15.21 15.80
C ALA A 140 -8.57 15.36 14.28
N LYS A 141 -8.88 16.58 13.80
CA LYS A 141 -8.99 16.85 12.36
C LYS A 141 -7.66 16.69 11.61
N ALA A 142 -6.55 17.08 12.23
CA ALA A 142 -5.21 16.82 11.70
C ALA A 142 -4.94 15.31 11.61
N GLY A 143 -5.31 14.54 12.63
CA GLY A 143 -5.21 13.07 12.62
C GLY A 143 -6.02 12.42 11.50
N GLU A 144 -7.24 12.89 11.22
CA GLU A 144 -8.04 12.43 10.07
C GLU A 144 -7.31 12.66 8.74
N SER A 145 -6.72 13.85 8.57
CA SER A 145 -5.96 14.20 7.36
C SER A 145 -4.71 13.33 7.20
N GLN A 146 -4.04 13.02 8.32
CA GLN A 146 -2.88 12.13 8.33
C GLN A 146 -3.25 10.70 7.92
N ILE A 147 -4.40 10.18 8.36
CA ILE A 147 -4.90 8.87 7.92
C ILE A 147 -5.16 8.87 6.43
N GLN A 148 -5.76 9.93 5.87
CA GLN A 148 -5.99 10.03 4.42
C GLN A 148 -4.67 9.98 3.65
N ALA A 149 -3.65 10.71 4.11
CA ALA A 149 -2.31 10.66 3.50
C ALA A 149 -1.68 9.25 3.59
N SER A 150 -1.77 8.59 4.75
CA SER A 150 -1.26 7.22 4.91
C SER A 150 -2.03 6.20 4.06
N ARG A 151 -3.33 6.39 3.85
CA ARG A 151 -4.14 5.54 2.96
C ARG A 151 -3.76 5.72 1.50
N ALA A 152 -3.48 6.95 1.06
CA ALA A 152 -2.96 7.21 -0.27
C ALA A 152 -1.60 6.52 -0.50
N GLN A 153 -0.72 6.54 0.50
CA GLN A 153 0.55 5.80 0.44
C GLN A 153 0.36 4.28 0.36
N LEU A 154 -0.60 3.73 1.09
CA LEU A 154 -0.97 2.31 0.98
C LEU A 154 -1.49 1.97 -0.42
N GLU A 155 -2.33 2.81 -1.00
CA GLU A 155 -2.83 2.63 -2.36
C GLU A 155 -1.69 2.67 -3.39
N GLN A 156 -0.74 3.58 -3.23
CA GLN A 156 0.47 3.62 -4.06
C GLN A 156 1.32 2.34 -3.94
N ALA A 157 1.52 1.83 -2.72
CA ALA A 157 2.23 0.56 -2.50
C ALA A 157 1.50 -0.62 -3.17
N GLN A 158 0.16 -0.65 -3.08
CA GLN A 158 -0.66 -1.66 -3.74
C GLN A 158 -0.60 -1.56 -5.27
N ALA A 159 -0.59 -0.36 -5.83
CA ALA A 159 -0.39 -0.14 -7.26
C ALA A 159 0.99 -0.62 -7.73
N GLY A 160 2.04 -0.37 -6.93
CA GLY A 160 3.40 -0.84 -7.21
C GLY A 160 3.52 -2.36 -7.31
N VAL A 161 2.81 -3.13 -6.46
CA VAL A 161 2.75 -4.60 -6.58
C VAL A 161 2.07 -5.04 -7.88
N LYS A 162 1.02 -4.35 -8.34
CA LYS A 162 0.33 -4.70 -9.59
C LYS A 162 1.19 -4.44 -10.84
N GLN A 163 2.15 -3.52 -10.75
CA GLN A 163 3.07 -3.19 -11.85
C GLN A 163 4.32 -4.09 -11.88
N ALA A 164 4.75 -4.62 -10.73
CA ALA A 164 5.93 -5.49 -10.65
C ALA A 164 5.92 -6.71 -11.60
N PRO A 165 4.79 -7.39 -11.88
CA PRO A 165 4.73 -8.45 -12.90
C PRO A 165 4.96 -7.95 -14.33
N ALA A 166 4.60 -6.70 -14.63
CA ALA A 166 4.75 -6.12 -15.97
C ALA A 166 6.21 -5.75 -16.27
N ASP A 167 6.92 -5.21 -15.27
CA ASP A 167 8.35 -4.86 -15.38
C ASP A 167 9.25 -6.10 -15.48
N ALA A 168 8.78 -7.25 -14.99
CA ALA A 168 9.48 -8.53 -15.09
C ALA A 168 9.33 -9.22 -16.45
N MET A 169 8.40 -8.74 -17.30
CA MET A 169 8.09 -9.33 -18.62
C MET A 169 8.75 -8.58 -19.80
N THR A 170 9.37 -7.42 -19.56
CA THR A 170 10.14 -6.63 -20.54
C THR A 170 11.62 -6.89 -20.43
#